data_AF-A0A6C8H1X6-F1
#
_entry.id   AF-A0A6C8H1X6-F1
#
_cell.length_a   1.000
_cell.length_b   1.000
_cell.length_c   1.000
_cell.angle_alpha   90.00
_cell.angle_beta   90.00
_cell.angle_gamma   90.00
#
_symmetry.space_group_name_H-M   'P 1'
#
loop_
_entity.id
_entity.type
_entity.pdbx_description
1 polymer ?
#
loop_
_entity_poly.entity_id
_entity_poly.type
_entity_poly.pdbx_seq_one_letter_code
_entity_poly.pdbx_strand_id
1 'polypeptide(L)'
;MNIELRHLRYFVAVAEELHFGRAAARLNISQPPLSQQIQILEQQVGARLLARTNRSVALTAAGRQFLVDSRHILSLVNDAAARAERYSGFANCYYWLPDGINYA
;
A
#
# COMPACT_ATOMS: atom_id res chain seq x y z
N MET A 1 -4.07 -2.18 -18.78
CA MET A 1 -3.29 -2.13 -17.53
C MET A 1 -4.13 -1.41 -16.48
N ASN A 2 -4.69 -2.13 -15.51
CA ASN A 2 -5.46 -1.57 -14.39
C ASN A 2 -4.73 -1.88 -13.07
N ILE A 3 -3.76 -1.02 -12.73
CA ILE A 3 -2.96 -1.14 -11.50
C ILE A 3 -3.40 -0.05 -10.53
N GLU A 4 -3.83 -0.45 -9.36
CA GLU A 4 -4.26 0.45 -8.28
C GLU A 4 -3.22 0.47 -7.15
N LEU A 5 -3.18 1.56 -6.38
CA LEU A 5 -2.25 1.73 -5.25
C LEU A 5 -2.32 0.60 -4.21
N ARG A 6 -3.51 0.00 -4.03
CA ARG A 6 -3.66 -1.19 -3.16
C ARG A 6 -2.82 -2.37 -3.64
N HIS A 7 -2.68 -2.58 -4.95
CA HIS A 7 -1.86 -3.67 -5.49
C HIS A 7 -0.39 -3.47 -5.12
N LEU A 8 0.11 -2.23 -5.21
CA LEU A 8 1.49 -1.92 -4.80
C LEU A 8 1.67 -2.14 -3.30
N ARG A 9 0.75 -1.67 -2.45
CA ARG A 9 0.80 -1.87 -0.98
C ARG A 9 0.82 -3.36 -0.62
N TYR A 10 -0.02 -4.16 -1.28
CA TYR A 10 -0.06 -5.61 -1.09
C TYR A 10 1.23 -6.28 -1.52
N PHE A 11 1.76 -5.91 -2.68
CA PHE A 11 3.04 -6.44 -3.16
C PHE A 11 4.19 -6.09 -2.23
N VAL A 12 4.32 -4.82 -1.80
CA VAL A 12 5.36 -4.39 -0.85
C VAL A 12 5.28 -5.21 0.44
N ALA A 13 4.07 -5.41 0.99
CA ALA A 13 3.91 -6.21 2.21
C ALA A 13 4.41 -7.66 2.00
N VAL A 14 4.06 -8.32 0.90
CA VAL A 14 4.54 -9.69 0.62
C VAL A 14 6.05 -9.72 0.36
N ALA A 15 6.58 -8.73 -0.35
CA ALA A 15 7.99 -8.62 -0.70
C ALA A 15 8.89 -8.40 0.52
N GLU A 16 8.40 -7.65 1.52
CA GLU A 16 9.10 -7.42 2.78
C GLU A 16 9.01 -8.62 3.72
N GLU A 17 7.82 -9.24 3.82
CA GLU A 17 7.61 -10.37 4.71
C GLU A 17 8.18 -11.68 4.17
N LEU A 18 8.30 -11.82 2.84
CA LEU A 18 8.57 -13.08 2.15
C LEU A 18 7.65 -14.23 2.61
N HIS A 19 6.45 -13.88 3.06
CA HIS A 19 5.47 -14.81 3.61
C HIS A 19 4.05 -14.24 3.49
N PHE A 20 3.17 -14.92 2.75
CA PHE A 20 1.80 -14.44 2.51
C PHE A 20 0.96 -14.32 3.78
N GLY A 21 1.05 -15.29 4.71
CA GLY A 21 0.34 -15.23 6.00
C GLY A 21 0.70 -14.00 6.84
N ARG A 22 2.01 -13.75 7.08
CA ARG A 22 2.47 -12.56 7.81
C ARG A 22 2.09 -11.26 7.10
N ALA A 23 2.22 -11.21 5.77
CA ALA A 23 1.81 -10.04 5.00
C ALA A 23 0.30 -9.77 5.12
N ALA A 24 -0.53 -10.81 5.06
CA ALA A 24 -1.97 -10.71 5.24
C ALA A 24 -2.34 -10.22 6.65
N ALA A 25 -1.68 -10.76 7.68
CA ALA A 25 -1.84 -10.30 9.06
C ALA A 25 -1.45 -8.82 9.21
N ARG A 26 -0.31 -8.39 8.66
CA ARG A 26 0.13 -6.98 8.66
C ARG A 26 -0.87 -6.05 7.98
N LEU A 27 -1.56 -6.54 6.96
CA LEU A 27 -2.57 -5.80 6.19
C LEU A 27 -3.99 -5.92 6.79
N ASN A 28 -4.18 -6.67 7.88
CA ASN A 28 -5.48 -6.97 8.48
C ASN A 28 -6.49 -7.57 7.48
N ILE A 29 -6.02 -8.47 6.61
CA ILE A 29 -6.85 -9.22 5.66
C ILE A 29 -6.55 -10.71 5.73
N SER A 30 -7.40 -11.53 5.12
CA SER A 30 -7.12 -12.95 4.96
C SER A 30 -6.13 -13.20 3.83
N GLN A 31 -5.44 -14.33 3.88
CA GLN A 31 -4.45 -14.71 2.87
C GLN A 31 -5.04 -14.95 1.46
N PRO A 32 -6.21 -15.61 1.27
CA PRO A 32 -6.74 -15.89 -0.07
C PRO A 32 -6.92 -14.64 -0.95
N PRO A 33 -7.55 -13.53 -0.50
CA PRO A 33 -7.66 -12.33 -1.32
C PRO A 33 -6.30 -11.69 -1.58
N LEU A 34 -5.36 -11.71 -0.62
CA LEU A 34 -4.01 -11.19 -0.87
C LEU A 34 -3.31 -11.95 -2.01
N SER A 35 -3.36 -13.28 -2.00
CA SER A 35 -2.75 -14.11 -3.05
C SER A 35 -3.37 -13.83 -4.43
N GLN A 36 -4.70 -13.71 -4.49
CA GLN A 36 -5.42 -13.39 -5.73
C GLN A 36 -5.02 -12.01 -6.26
N GLN A 37 -4.93 -11.01 -5.40
CA GLN A 37 -4.55 -9.65 -5.80
C GLN A 37 -3.11 -9.56 -6.32
N ILE A 38 -2.19 -10.35 -5.75
CA ILE A 38 -0.83 -10.47 -6.28
C ILE A 38 -0.83 -11.14 -7.66
N GLN A 39 -1.63 -12.19 -7.87
CA GLN A 39 -1.74 -12.83 -9.19
C GLN A 39 -2.28 -11.86 -10.25
N ILE A 40 -3.31 -11.09 -9.91
CA ILE A 40 -3.85 -10.05 -10.79
C ILE A 40 -2.78 -9.01 -11.11
N LEU A 41 -2.01 -8.55 -10.12
CA LEU A 41 -0.90 -7.62 -10.35
C LEU A 41 0.15 -8.19 -11.31
N GLU A 42 0.61 -9.43 -11.09
CA GLU A 42 1.59 -10.08 -11.98
C GLU A 42 1.07 -10.22 -13.41
N GLN A 43 -0.23 -10.49 -13.58
CA GLN A 43 -0.88 -10.51 -14.91
C GLN A 43 -0.92 -9.12 -15.55
N GLN A 44 -1.25 -8.07 -14.79
CA GLN A 44 -1.31 -6.69 -15.31
C GLN A 44 0.08 -6.14 -15.68
N VAL A 45 1.12 -6.53 -14.92
CA VAL A 45 2.52 -6.18 -15.20
C VAL A 45 3.08 -7.03 -16.35
N GLY A 46 2.55 -8.23 -16.58
CA GLY A 46 3.04 -9.16 -17.59
C GLY A 46 4.32 -9.90 -17.17
N ALA A 47 4.66 -9.89 -15.88
CA ALA A 47 5.85 -10.54 -15.34
C ALA A 47 5.58 -11.16 -13.96
N ARG A 48 6.22 -12.28 -13.67
CA ARG A 48 6.27 -12.82 -12.30
C ARG A 48 7.17 -11.94 -11.43
N LEU A 49 6.61 -11.42 -10.36
CA LEU A 49 7.29 -10.61 -9.36
C LEU A 49 7.77 -11.50 -8.20
N LEU A 50 7.08 -12.61 -7.92
CA LEU A 50 7.43 -13.56 -6.88
C LEU A 50 7.73 -14.94 -7.45
N ALA A 51 8.85 -15.53 -7.02
CA ALA A 51 9.11 -16.94 -7.12
C ALA A 51 8.59 -17.60 -5.84
N ARG A 52 7.58 -18.48 -5.95
CA ARG A 52 6.98 -19.15 -4.78
C ARG A 52 6.89 -20.65 -4.98
N THR A 53 7.18 -21.37 -3.91
CA THR A 53 6.89 -22.80 -3.72
C THR A 53 5.83 -22.95 -2.63
N ASN A 54 5.42 -24.18 -2.31
CA ASN A 54 4.56 -24.42 -1.14
C ASN A 54 5.22 -24.03 0.19
N ARG A 55 6.54 -23.84 0.23
CA ARG A 55 7.30 -23.61 1.48
C ARG A 55 7.96 -22.25 1.56
N SER A 56 8.19 -21.57 0.44
CA SER A 56 8.99 -20.35 0.40
C SER A 56 8.46 -19.35 -0.63
N VAL A 57 8.71 -18.07 -0.35
CA VAL A 57 8.49 -16.95 -1.27
C VAL A 57 9.79 -16.17 -1.39
N ALA A 58 10.16 -15.82 -2.61
CA ALA A 58 11.32 -14.99 -2.93
C ALA A 58 10.97 -14.01 -4.04
N LEU A 59 11.70 -12.90 -4.13
CA LEU A 59 11.56 -11.95 -5.24
C LEU A 59 12.29 -12.46 -6.48
N THR A 60 11.66 -12.32 -7.65
CA THR A 60 12.35 -12.45 -8.94
C THR A 60 13.23 -11.21 -9.19
N ALA A 61 14.00 -11.21 -10.28
CA ALA A 61 14.71 -9.99 -10.70
C ALA A 61 13.72 -8.83 -10.98
N ALA A 62 12.63 -9.11 -11.70
CA ALA A 62 11.55 -8.16 -11.94
C ALA A 62 10.89 -7.70 -10.63
N GLY A 63 10.66 -8.62 -9.68
CA GLY A 63 10.09 -8.29 -8.37
C GLY A 63 10.97 -7.36 -7.54
N ARG A 64 12.29 -7.56 -7.56
CA ARG A 64 13.23 -6.66 -6.87
C ARG A 64 13.18 -5.24 -7.42
N GLN A 65 13.19 -5.09 -8.75
CA GLN A 65 13.07 -3.78 -9.38
C GLN A 65 11.70 -3.16 -9.08
N PHE A 66 10.63 -3.93 -9.26
CA PHE A 66 9.27 -3.46 -9.02
C PHE A 66 9.02 -3.05 -7.56
N LEU A 67 9.73 -3.65 -6.59
CA LEU A 67 9.66 -3.25 -5.17
C LEU A 67 10.22 -1.86 -4.94
N VAL A 68 11.35 -1.52 -5.57
CA VAL A 68 11.95 -0.19 -5.50
C VAL A 68 10.97 0.83 -6.07
N ASP A 69 10.45 0.58 -7.27
CA ASP A 69 9.51 1.47 -7.95
C ASP A 69 8.20 1.62 -7.16
N SER A 70 7.70 0.52 -6.59
CA SER A 70 6.48 0.54 -5.77
C SER A 70 6.61 1.43 -4.54
N ARG A 71 7.74 1.35 -3.83
CA ARG A 71 8.01 2.22 -2.68
C ARG A 71 8.10 3.68 -3.08
N HIS A 72 8.78 3.97 -4.20
CA HIS A 72 8.86 5.34 -4.72
C HIS A 72 7.48 5.89 -5.09
N ILE A 73 6.65 5.13 -5.80
CA ILE A 73 5.30 5.56 -6.18
C ILE A 73 4.46 5.84 -4.93
N LEU A 74 4.48 4.94 -3.94
CA LEU A 74 3.74 5.12 -2.69
C LEU A 74 4.23 6.35 -1.89
N SER A 75 5.55 6.61 -1.87
CA SER A 75 6.10 7.82 -1.28
C SER A 75 5.62 9.07 -2.01
N LEU A 76 5.70 9.09 -3.34
CA LEU A 76 5.26 10.23 -4.16
C LEU A 76 3.79 10.57 -3.94
N VAL A 77 2.92 9.56 -3.79
CA VAL A 77 1.51 9.76 -3.47
C VAL A 77 1.35 10.42 -2.10
N ASN A 78 2.06 9.93 -1.08
CA ASN A 78 2.01 10.51 0.26
C ASN A 78 2.52 11.96 0.25
N ASP A 79 3.64 12.22 -0.45
CA ASP A 79 4.22 13.55 -0.55
C ASP A 79 3.30 14.51 -1.31
N ALA A 80 2.62 14.03 -2.35
CA ALA A 80 1.64 14.82 -3.10
C ALA A 80 0.44 15.20 -2.22
N ALA A 81 -0.10 14.26 -1.44
CA ALA A 81 -1.16 14.52 -0.48
C ALA A 81 -0.73 15.55 0.57
N ALA A 82 0.45 15.35 1.18
CA ALA A 82 0.99 16.26 2.19
C ALA A 82 1.25 17.68 1.62
N ARG A 83 1.70 17.80 0.37
CA ARG A 83 1.83 19.11 -0.29
C ARG A 83 0.46 19.77 -0.51
N ALA A 84 -0.53 19.01 -0.98
CA ALA A 84 -1.88 19.54 -1.19
C ALA A 84 -2.51 20.04 0.11
N GLU A 85 -2.35 19.32 1.22
CA GLU A 85 -2.78 19.76 2.56
C GLU A 85 -2.13 21.09 2.99
N ARG A 86 -0.86 21.31 2.65
CA ARG A 86 -0.18 22.58 2.96
C ARG A 86 -0.73 23.76 2.15
N TYR A 87 -1.17 23.52 0.91
CA TYR A 87 -1.73 24.55 0.04
C TYR A 87 -3.24 24.76 0.25
N SER A 88 -3.95 23.80 0.86
CA SER A 88 -5.40 23.90 1.07
C SER A 88 -5.80 24.92 2.14
N GLY A 89 -4.84 25.55 2.83
CA GLY A 89 -5.13 26.60 3.81
C GLY A 89 -6.02 26.14 4.96
N PHE A 90 -6.16 24.83 5.21
CA PHE A 90 -6.72 24.30 6.45
C PHE A 90 -5.65 24.38 7.54
N ALA A 91 -5.25 25.61 7.85
CA ALA A 91 -4.81 25.94 9.18
C ALA A 91 -5.96 25.56 10.13
N ASN A 92 -5.71 24.51 10.90
CA ASN A 92 -6.11 24.36 12.29
C ASN A 92 -6.71 25.65 12.90
N CYS A 93 -8.01 25.88 12.70
CA CYS A 93 -8.78 26.94 13.35
C CYS A 93 -10.25 26.50 13.42
N TYR A 94 -10.67 26.14 14.63
CA TYR A 94 -12.05 26.09 15.14
C TYR A 94 -13.03 25.04 14.60
N TYR A 95 -12.90 23.75 14.98
CA TYR A 95 -14.08 22.88 15.23
C TYR A 95 -13.79 21.77 16.27
N TRP A 96 -13.18 22.15 17.40
CA TRP A 96 -13.28 21.38 18.64
C TRP A 96 -13.58 22.37 19.78
N LEU A 97 -14.86 22.59 20.07
CA LEU A 97 -15.29 23.22 21.32
C LEU A 97 -15.75 22.09 22.26
N PRO A 98 -15.11 21.90 23.43
CA PRO A 98 -15.56 20.89 24.40
C PRO A 98 -16.82 21.28 25.17
N ASP A 99 -17.15 22.57 25.33
CA ASP A 99 -18.18 22.96 26.29
C ASP A 99 -19.26 23.83 25.63
N GLY A 100 -20.38 23.21 25.28
CA GLY A 100 -21.54 23.85 24.67
C GLY A 100 -22.30 24.77 25.61
N ILE A 101 -21.73 25.92 25.97
CA ILE A 101 -22.42 26.97 26.75
C ILE A 101 -22.34 28.32 26.03
N ASN A 102 -23.51 28.87 25.74
CA ASN A 102 -23.71 30.19 25.14
C ASN A 102 -23.98 31.19 26.28
N TYR A 103 -23.15 32.21 26.43
CA TYR A 103 -23.39 33.31 27.36
C TYR A 103 -24.01 34.48 26.59
N ALA A 104 -25.31 34.66 26.79
CA ALA A 104 -26.03 35.92 26.60
C ALA A 104 -26.40 36.47 27.98
#